data_AF-A0A4Y7PH39-F1
#
_entry.id   AF-A0A4Y7PH39-F1
#
_cell.length_a   1.000
_cell.length_b   1.000
_cell.length_c   1.000
_cell.angle_alpha   90.00
_cell.angle_beta   90.00
_cell.angle_gamma   90.00
#
_symmetry.space_group_name_H-M   'P 1'
#
loop_
_entity.id
_entity.type
_entity.pdbx_description
1 polymer ?
#
loop_
_entity_poly.entity_id
_entity_poly.type
_entity_poly.pdbx_seq_one_letter_code
_entity_poly.pdbx_strand_id
1 'polypeptide(L)'
;RNFTNSAFPSTTFNFGPMVATVPHFDTANLSFGWCSITALGSFDSTRGGHIIAWALGLVIRFPSGATIDLPSAIFEHSNVTIQEGETRASFTQYAAGGLFRYVANGLQTDKQLSATNPALKQRLEEERPRRWEQGLGMFSTMKELLGK
;
A
#
# COMPACT_ATOMS: atom_id res chain seq x y z
N ARG A 1 -10.67 13.55 5.52
CA ARG A 1 -10.48 13.11 4.12
C ARG A 1 -9.36 13.97 3.53
N ASN A 2 -8.36 13.39 2.86
CA ASN A 2 -7.16 14.15 2.45
C ASN A 2 -7.40 15.03 1.21
N PHE A 3 -8.06 14.48 0.19
CA PHE A 3 -8.39 15.20 -1.04
C PHE A 3 -9.85 14.93 -1.44
N THR A 4 -10.48 15.92 -2.06
CA THR A 4 -11.77 15.77 -2.73
C THR A 4 -11.58 14.77 -3.87
N ASN A 5 -12.29 13.64 -3.83
CA ASN A 5 -12.18 12.51 -4.78
C ASN A 5 -11.03 11.50 -4.56
N SER A 6 -10.30 11.55 -3.44
CA SER A 6 -9.46 10.39 -3.08
C SER A 6 -10.32 9.26 -2.50
N ALA A 7 -10.01 8.03 -2.92
CA ALA A 7 -10.51 6.79 -2.32
C ALA A 7 -9.75 6.41 -1.04
N PHE A 8 -8.60 7.05 -0.78
CA PHE A 8 -7.71 6.70 0.31
C PHE A 8 -7.90 7.60 1.54
N PRO A 9 -7.88 7.04 2.76
CA PRO A 9 -7.97 7.81 3.99
C PRO A 9 -6.64 8.46 4.39
N SER A 10 -5.50 8.00 3.86
CA SER A 10 -4.15 8.47 4.24
C SER A 10 -3.29 8.79 3.01
N THR A 11 -2.34 9.71 3.18
CA THR A 11 -1.36 10.06 2.16
C THR A 11 -0.04 10.47 2.78
N THR A 12 1.06 10.24 2.09
CA THR A 12 2.42 10.64 2.47
C THR A 12 3.13 11.24 1.27
N PHE A 13 3.81 12.37 1.49
CA PHE A 13 4.76 12.94 0.54
C PHE A 13 6.17 12.62 1.03
N ASN A 14 6.93 11.86 0.24
CA ASN A 14 8.34 11.65 0.48
C ASN A 14 9.10 12.69 -0.35
N PHE A 15 9.69 13.68 0.32
CA PHE A 15 10.40 14.79 -0.33
C PHE A 15 11.89 14.50 -0.51
N GLY A 16 12.43 15.04 -1.61
CA GLY A 16 13.80 14.80 -2.09
C GLY A 16 14.90 15.68 -1.48
N PRO A 17 16.09 15.72 -2.13
CA PRO A 17 16.23 15.67 -3.58
C PRO A 17 16.26 14.27 -4.20
N MET A 18 16.69 13.22 -3.49
CA MET A 18 16.84 11.87 -4.04
C MET A 18 16.18 10.81 -3.14
N VAL A 19 14.85 10.74 -3.15
CA VAL A 19 14.13 9.75 -2.33
C VAL A 19 14.37 8.34 -2.86
N ALA A 20 15.04 7.52 -2.05
CA ALA A 20 15.18 6.08 -2.19
C ALA A 20 14.75 5.37 -0.91
N THR A 21 14.38 4.09 -1.04
CA THR A 21 13.96 3.27 0.08
C THR A 21 14.81 2.01 0.14
N VAL A 22 15.04 1.51 1.35
CA VAL A 22 15.51 0.14 1.55
C VAL A 22 14.35 -0.83 1.33
N PRO A 23 14.60 -2.12 1.03
CA PRO A 23 13.56 -3.14 1.00
C PRO A 23 12.72 -3.14 2.28
N HIS A 24 11.41 -3.05 2.14
CA HIS A 24 10.47 -3.00 3.26
C HIS A 24 9.08 -3.49 2.89
N PHE A 25 8.25 -3.66 3.92
CA PHE A 25 6.80 -3.86 3.83
C PHE A 25 6.11 -2.72 4.56
N ASP A 26 5.01 -2.23 4.01
CA ASP A 26 4.14 -1.29 4.73
C ASP A 26 3.21 -2.06 5.68
N THR A 27 3.77 -2.67 6.73
CA THR A 27 3.04 -3.59 7.63
C THR A 27 1.83 -2.98 8.34
N ALA A 28 1.75 -1.65 8.40
CA ALA A 28 0.60 -0.92 8.96
C ALA A 28 -0.57 -0.77 7.99
N ASN A 29 -0.35 -0.97 6.68
CA ASN A 29 -1.39 -0.87 5.66
C ASN A 29 -2.35 -2.06 5.70
N LEU A 30 -3.53 -1.88 5.13
CA LEU A 30 -4.45 -2.99 4.87
C LEU A 30 -3.76 -3.98 3.94
N SER A 31 -3.64 -5.26 4.36
CA SER A 31 -2.86 -6.26 3.64
C SER A 31 -3.28 -6.42 2.18
N PHE A 32 -4.57 -6.58 1.93
CA PHE A 32 -5.15 -6.70 0.60
C PHE A 32 -5.55 -5.34 -0.01
N GLY A 33 -5.17 -4.24 0.61
CA GLY A 33 -5.44 -2.90 0.11
C GLY A 33 -4.38 -2.44 -0.89
N TRP A 34 -4.78 -1.59 -1.83
CA TRP A 34 -3.84 -0.90 -2.71
C TRP A 34 -3.08 0.19 -1.96
N CYS A 35 -1.80 0.32 -2.29
CA CYS A 35 -0.99 1.51 -2.05
C CYS A 35 -0.68 2.12 -3.41
N SER A 36 -1.13 3.36 -3.61
CA SER A 36 -0.97 4.09 -4.86
C SER A 36 0.22 5.04 -4.73
N ILE A 37 1.28 4.79 -5.49
CA ILE A 37 2.54 5.54 -5.43
C ILE A 37 2.72 6.26 -6.75
N THR A 38 2.91 7.57 -6.71
CA THR A 38 3.25 8.41 -7.87
C THR A 38 4.69 8.90 -7.73
N ALA A 39 5.53 8.63 -8.73
CA ALA A 39 6.87 9.22 -8.80
C ALA A 39 6.77 10.69 -9.20
N LEU A 40 7.53 11.53 -8.53
CA LEU A 40 7.66 12.96 -8.81
C LEU A 40 9.13 13.31 -9.03
N GLY A 41 9.38 14.48 -9.64
CA GLY A 41 10.72 15.01 -9.89
C GLY A 41 11.16 14.91 -11.35
N SER A 42 12.46 15.01 -11.60
CA SER A 42 13.07 14.94 -12.92
C SER A 42 14.27 14.01 -12.87
N PHE A 43 14.13 12.82 -13.48
CA PHE A 43 15.15 11.77 -13.51
C PHE A 43 14.98 10.86 -14.73
N ASP A 44 16.07 10.26 -15.19
CA ASP A 44 16.08 9.27 -16.26
C ASP A 44 15.71 7.88 -15.71
N SER A 45 14.46 7.50 -15.92
CA SER A 45 13.95 6.19 -15.52
C SER A 45 14.60 5.01 -16.24
N THR A 46 15.40 5.23 -17.29
CA THR A 46 16.20 4.14 -17.88
C THR A 46 17.45 3.83 -17.05
N ARG A 47 17.88 4.76 -16.19
CA ARG A 47 19.14 4.70 -15.41
C ARG A 47 18.94 4.64 -13.89
N GLY A 48 17.73 4.84 -13.38
CA GLY A 48 17.46 4.79 -11.94
C GLY A 48 15.98 4.97 -11.60
N GLY A 49 15.69 5.11 -10.30
CA GLY A 49 14.34 5.39 -9.78
C GLY A 49 13.32 4.25 -9.93
N HIS A 50 13.75 3.07 -10.38
CA HIS A 50 12.93 1.86 -10.54
C HIS A 50 12.29 1.42 -9.23
N ILE A 51 11.18 0.69 -9.33
CA ILE A 51 10.59 -0.03 -8.22
C ILE A 51 10.97 -1.51 -8.34
N ILE A 52 11.42 -2.08 -7.24
CA ILE A 52 11.72 -3.51 -7.13
C ILE A 52 10.61 -4.16 -6.30
N ALA A 53 9.99 -5.21 -6.84
CA ALA A 53 9.10 -6.10 -6.09
C ALA A 53 9.83 -7.42 -5.88
N TRP A 54 10.48 -7.56 -4.72
CA TRP A 54 11.50 -8.57 -4.46
C TRP A 54 10.94 -9.99 -4.53
N ALA A 55 9.82 -10.23 -3.85
CA ALA A 55 9.16 -11.54 -3.84
C ALA A 55 8.66 -11.99 -5.22
N LEU A 56 8.48 -11.04 -6.16
CA LEU A 56 8.03 -11.32 -7.52
C LEU A 56 9.19 -11.43 -8.52
N GLY A 57 10.42 -11.10 -8.10
CA GLY A 57 11.58 -11.04 -9.01
C GLY A 57 11.45 -9.97 -10.10
N LEU A 58 10.70 -8.90 -9.83
CA LEU A 58 10.41 -7.85 -10.82
C LEU A 58 11.19 -6.56 -10.52
N VAL A 59 11.78 -6.00 -11.59
CA VAL A 59 12.32 -4.64 -11.61
C VAL A 59 11.51 -3.83 -12.61
N ILE A 60 10.79 -2.83 -12.11
CA ILE A 60 9.82 -2.06 -12.88
C ILE A 60 10.40 -0.68 -13.14
N ARG A 61 10.61 -0.35 -14.42
CA ARG A 61 10.92 1.02 -14.84
C ARG A 61 9.76 1.93 -14.43
N PHE A 62 10.06 2.93 -13.61
CA PHE A 62 9.05 3.78 -13.01
C PHE A 62 9.36 5.26 -13.29
N PRO A 63 8.80 5.83 -14.36
CA PRO A 63 9.10 7.20 -14.79
C PRO A 63 8.44 8.25 -13.90
N SER A 64 9.01 9.45 -13.89
CA SER A 64 8.37 10.60 -13.24
C SER A 64 6.98 10.85 -13.82
N GLY A 65 6.01 11.13 -12.96
CA GLY A 65 4.60 11.32 -13.29
C GLY A 65 3.81 10.01 -13.40
N ALA A 66 4.45 8.83 -13.43
CA ALA A 66 3.73 7.57 -13.40
C ALA A 66 3.22 7.21 -12.00
N THR A 67 2.14 6.46 -11.98
CA THR A 67 1.54 5.89 -10.77
C THR A 67 1.54 4.37 -10.87
N ILE A 68 1.86 3.70 -9.76
CA ILE A 68 1.70 2.25 -9.60
C ILE A 68 0.78 2.00 -8.41
N ASP A 69 -0.12 1.03 -8.57
CA ASP A 69 -0.90 0.47 -7.47
C ASP A 69 -0.32 -0.90 -7.12
N LEU A 70 0.08 -1.08 -5.86
CA LEU A 70 0.63 -2.35 -5.37
C LEU A 70 0.15 -2.66 -3.93
N PRO A 71 -0.04 -3.94 -3.56
CA PRO A 71 -0.38 -4.31 -2.19
C PRO A 71 0.87 -4.26 -1.30
N SER A 72 1.21 -3.06 -0.83
CA SER A 72 2.53 -2.76 -0.23
C SER A 72 2.79 -3.46 1.11
N ALA A 73 1.75 -4.02 1.72
CA ALA A 73 1.84 -4.83 2.92
C ALA A 73 2.09 -6.34 2.65
N ILE A 74 1.88 -6.83 1.41
CA ILE A 74 1.99 -8.26 1.08
C ILE A 74 3.39 -8.65 0.63
N PHE A 75 4.07 -7.80 -0.15
CA PHE A 75 5.41 -8.12 -0.65
C PHE A 75 6.42 -7.01 -0.36
N GLU A 76 7.65 -7.47 -0.16
CA GLU A 76 8.80 -6.60 0.04
C GLU A 76 9.05 -5.80 -1.23
N HIS A 77 9.17 -4.50 -1.08
CA HIS A 77 9.42 -3.59 -2.19
C HIS A 77 10.37 -2.48 -1.78
N SER A 78 10.98 -1.87 -2.78
CA SER A 78 11.80 -0.67 -2.63
C SER A 78 11.82 0.11 -3.93
N ASN A 79 12.34 1.32 -3.87
CA ASN A 79 12.77 2.07 -5.03
C ASN A 79 14.27 2.35 -4.95
N VAL A 80 14.93 2.36 -6.11
CA VAL A 80 16.38 2.60 -6.20
C VAL A 80 16.71 4.07 -6.36
N THR A 81 17.99 4.38 -6.16
CA THR A 81 18.55 5.72 -6.35
C THR A 81 18.46 6.17 -7.81
N ILE A 82 18.70 7.46 -8.01
CA ILE A 82 18.77 8.14 -9.31
C ILE A 82 20.21 8.63 -9.56
N GLN A 83 20.48 9.22 -10.72
CA GLN A 83 21.80 9.76 -11.05
C GLN A 83 22.05 11.09 -10.32
N GLU A 84 23.33 11.47 -10.23
CA GLU A 84 23.72 12.76 -9.67
C GLU A 84 23.13 13.94 -10.48
N GLY A 85 22.65 14.96 -9.77
CA GLY A 85 21.99 16.12 -10.37
C GLY A 85 20.50 15.91 -10.72
N GLU A 86 19.99 14.68 -10.58
CA GLU A 86 18.56 14.38 -10.77
C GLU A 86 17.76 14.65 -9.48
N THR A 87 16.43 14.69 -9.62
CA THR A 87 15.52 14.83 -8.48
C THR A 87 14.44 13.76 -8.49
N ARG A 88 14.12 13.21 -7.32
CA ARG A 88 13.01 12.29 -7.11
C ARG A 88 12.35 12.52 -5.77
N ALA A 89 11.02 12.61 -5.81
CA ALA A 89 10.11 12.59 -4.68
C ALA A 89 9.00 11.56 -4.98
N SER A 90 8.12 11.30 -4.02
CA SER A 90 6.93 10.49 -4.29
C SER A 90 5.73 10.95 -3.51
N PHE A 91 4.56 10.82 -4.12
CA PHE A 91 3.26 10.97 -3.48
C PHE A 91 2.65 9.58 -3.31
N THR A 92 2.30 9.21 -2.08
CA THR A 92 1.78 7.88 -1.76
C THR A 92 0.41 8.01 -1.11
N GLN A 93 -0.54 7.15 -1.49
CA GLN A 93 -1.88 7.09 -0.91
C GLN A 93 -2.20 5.66 -0.50
N TYR A 94 -2.74 5.49 0.70
CA TYR A 94 -2.94 4.16 1.30
C TYR A 94 -4.04 4.20 2.35
N ALA A 95 -4.40 3.01 2.85
CA ALA A 95 -5.30 2.85 3.97
C ALA A 95 -4.65 1.99 5.05
N ALA A 96 -4.57 2.52 6.28
CA ALA A 96 -4.05 1.76 7.41
C ALA A 96 -5.01 0.61 7.78
N GLY A 97 -4.49 -0.61 7.94
CA GLY A 97 -5.29 -1.78 8.32
C GLY A 97 -5.97 -1.62 9.69
N GLY A 98 -5.37 -0.80 10.56
CA GLY A 98 -5.95 -0.43 11.85
C GLY A 98 -7.31 0.27 11.76
N LEU A 99 -7.58 1.02 10.69
CA LEU A 99 -8.87 1.68 10.48
C LEU A 99 -9.98 0.65 10.25
N PHE A 100 -9.73 -0.36 9.43
CA PHE A 100 -10.70 -1.44 9.17
C PHE A 100 -10.94 -2.29 10.41
N ARG A 101 -9.87 -2.58 11.17
CA ARG A 101 -10.00 -3.27 12.45
C ARG A 101 -10.82 -2.46 13.46
N TYR A 102 -10.61 -1.15 13.54
CA TYR A 102 -11.39 -0.28 14.43
C TYR A 102 -12.89 -0.29 14.10
N VAL A 103 -13.23 -0.24 12.80
CA VAL A 103 -14.62 -0.35 12.33
C VAL A 103 -15.20 -1.74 12.62
N ALA A 104 -14.47 -2.82 12.31
CA ALA A 104 -14.91 -4.19 12.62
C ALA A 104 -15.15 -4.41 14.13
N ASN A 105 -14.39 -3.71 14.96
CA ASN A 105 -14.54 -3.72 16.41
C ASN A 105 -15.68 -2.82 16.94
N GLY A 106 -16.53 -2.27 16.07
CA GLY A 106 -17.64 -1.40 16.47
C GLY A 106 -17.18 -0.01 16.90
N LEU A 107 -16.19 0.56 16.21
CA LEU A 107 -15.58 1.86 16.54
C LEU A 107 -14.88 1.86 17.90
N GLN A 108 -14.16 0.78 18.18
CA GLN A 108 -13.41 0.61 19.42
C GLN A 108 -12.02 0.04 19.14
N THR A 109 -11.06 0.40 20.00
CA THR A 109 -9.74 -0.24 19.98
C THR A 109 -9.89 -1.72 20.34
N ASP A 110 -8.91 -2.52 19.96
CA ASP A 110 -8.89 -3.95 20.28
C ASP A 110 -8.92 -4.22 21.80
N LYS A 111 -8.24 -3.35 22.56
CA LYS A 111 -8.25 -3.36 24.03
C LYS A 111 -9.65 -3.07 24.58
N GLN A 112 -10.34 -2.07 24.04
CA GLN A 112 -11.70 -1.74 24.45
C GLN A 112 -12.67 -2.88 24.13
N LEU A 113 -12.64 -3.41 22.90
CA LEU A 113 -13.52 -4.51 22.50
C LEU A 113 -13.31 -5.75 23.38
N SER A 114 -12.06 -6.08 23.70
CA SER A 114 -11.74 -7.22 24.57
C SER A 114 -12.34 -7.08 25.97
N ALA A 115 -12.53 -5.85 26.46
CA ALA A 115 -13.16 -5.58 27.75
C ALA A 115 -14.69 -5.47 27.66
N THR A 116 -15.22 -4.89 26.58
CA THR A 116 -16.65 -4.57 26.44
C THR A 116 -17.47 -5.69 25.80
N ASN A 117 -16.88 -6.46 24.88
CA ASN A 117 -17.58 -7.53 24.16
C ASN A 117 -16.60 -8.67 23.75
N PRO A 118 -16.17 -9.51 24.71
CA PRO A 118 -15.28 -10.65 24.44
C PRO A 118 -15.84 -11.63 23.40
N ALA A 119 -17.16 -11.81 23.35
CA ALA A 119 -17.81 -12.72 22.40
C ALA A 119 -17.66 -12.24 20.95
N LEU A 120 -17.78 -10.93 20.68
CA LEU A 120 -17.48 -10.39 19.36
C LEU A 120 -15.99 -10.52 19.03
N LYS A 121 -15.10 -10.22 19.99
CA LYS A 121 -13.65 -10.38 19.81
C LYS A 121 -13.29 -11.81 19.39
N GLN A 122 -13.83 -12.81 20.08
CA GLN A 122 -13.61 -14.22 19.77
C GLN A 122 -14.04 -14.55 18.34
N ARG A 123 -15.26 -14.16 17.93
CA ARG A 123 -15.76 -14.38 16.56
C ARG A 123 -14.86 -13.75 15.50
N LEU A 124 -14.40 -12.52 15.71
CA LEU A 124 -13.51 -11.83 14.77
C LEU A 124 -12.13 -12.51 14.65
N GLU A 125 -11.62 -13.14 15.71
CA GLU A 125 -10.40 -13.94 15.67
C GLU A 125 -10.61 -15.27 14.95
N GLU A 126 -11.74 -15.94 15.15
CA GLU A 126 -12.12 -17.17 14.43
C GLU A 126 -12.29 -16.92 12.91
N GLU A 127 -12.68 -15.71 12.51
CA GLU A 127 -12.73 -15.28 11.11
C GLU A 127 -11.38 -14.90 10.52
N ARG A 128 -10.38 -14.58 11.36
CA ARG A 128 -9.08 -14.05 10.92
C ARG A 128 -8.38 -14.93 9.87
N PRO A 129 -8.36 -16.27 9.99
CA PRO A 129 -7.73 -17.13 9.00
C PRO A 129 -8.38 -17.08 7.60
N ARG A 130 -9.63 -16.61 7.49
CA ARG A 130 -10.36 -16.51 6.21
C ARG A 130 -10.23 -15.14 5.54
N ARG A 131 -9.67 -14.14 6.23
CA ARG A 131 -9.57 -12.78 5.71
C ARG A 131 -8.68 -12.65 4.48
N TRP A 132 -7.67 -13.49 4.34
CA TRP A 132 -6.80 -13.46 3.16
C TRP A 132 -7.55 -13.92 1.91
N GLU A 133 -8.40 -14.94 2.01
CA GLU A 133 -9.24 -15.42 0.90
C GLU A 133 -10.24 -14.34 0.47
N GLN A 134 -10.89 -13.71 1.46
CA GLN A 134 -11.79 -12.59 1.21
C GLN A 134 -11.07 -11.43 0.52
N GLY A 135 -9.92 -11.02 1.07
CA GLY A 135 -9.11 -9.94 0.49
C GLY A 135 -8.63 -10.27 -0.92
N LEU A 136 -8.19 -11.50 -1.17
CA LEU A 136 -7.78 -11.95 -2.50
C LEU A 136 -8.96 -11.89 -3.49
N GLY A 137 -10.16 -12.28 -3.05
CA GLY A 137 -11.38 -12.20 -3.84
C GLY A 137 -11.87 -10.78 -4.14
N MET A 138 -11.27 -9.74 -3.54
CA MET A 138 -11.57 -8.34 -3.85
C MET A 138 -10.72 -7.79 -5.02
N PHE A 139 -9.65 -8.49 -5.42
CA PHE A 139 -8.86 -8.09 -6.58
C PHE A 139 -9.59 -8.46 -7.87
N SER A 140 -9.52 -7.58 -8.87
CA SER A 140 -10.00 -7.91 -10.20
C SER A 140 -9.16 -9.03 -10.82
N THR A 141 -9.84 -9.99 -11.43
CA THR A 141 -9.24 -10.98 -12.31
C THR A 141 -8.81 -10.34 -13.63
N MET A 142 -7.88 -10.97 -14.35
CA MET A 142 -7.49 -10.52 -15.68
C MET A 142 -8.67 -10.46 -16.66
N LYS A 143 -9.65 -11.35 -16.48
CA LYS A 143 -10.87 -11.36 -17.29
C LYS A 143 -11.69 -10.09 -17.07
N GLU A 144 -11.94 -9.73 -15.82
CA GLU A 144 -12.67 -8.53 -15.44
C GLU A 144 -11.96 -7.25 -15.90
N LEU A 145 -10.63 -7.20 -15.80
CA LEU A 145 -9.84 -6.05 -16.25
C LEU A 145 -9.85 -5.87 -17.77
N LEU A 146 -9.80 -6.97 -18.53
CA LEU A 146 -9.73 -6.93 -19.99
C LEU A 146 -11.10 -6.89 -20.67
N GLY A 147 -12.20 -6.96 -19.91
CA GLY A 147 -13.56 -6.89 -20.44
C GLY A 147 -13.92 -8.01 -21.44
N LYS A 148 -13.26 -9.16 -21.34
CA LYS A 148 -13.50 -10.34 -22.21
C LYS A 148 -14.35 -11.39 -21.53
#